data_AF-A0A6S7BDR8-F1
#
_entry.id   AF-A0A6S7BDR8-F1
#
_cell.length_a   1.000
_cell.length_b   1.000
_cell.length_c   1.000
_cell.angle_alpha   90.00
_cell.angle_beta   90.00
_cell.angle_gamma   90.00
#
_symmetry.space_group_name_H-M   'P 1'
#
loop_
_entity.id
_entity.type
_entity.pdbx_description
1 polymer ?
#
loop_
_entity_poly.entity_id
_entity_poly.type
_entity_poly.pdbx_seq_one_letter_code
_entity_poly.pdbx_strand_id
1 'polypeptide(L)' 'MSNVLYHWIFIGSNAYDEYTFVPWLNKTVYRRTVDLNRICIQ' A
#
# COMPACT_ATOMS: atom_id res chain seq x y z
N MET A 1 -1.82 12.10 -37.17
CA MET A 1 -0.71 11.75 -36.25
C MET A 1 -1.21 12.06 -34.85
N SER A 2 -1.70 11.04 -34.12
CA SER A 2 -2.36 11.25 -32.82
C SER A 2 -1.33 11.56 -31.74
N ASN A 3 -1.54 12.66 -31.02
CA ASN A 3 -0.78 12.99 -29.81
C ASN A 3 -1.14 11.96 -28.72
N VAL A 4 -0.38 10.87 -28.64
CA VAL A 4 -0.50 9.91 -27.55
C VAL A 4 0.20 10.52 -26.34
N LEU A 5 -0.56 10.86 -25.30
CA LEU A 5 -0.03 11.33 -24.02
C LEU A 5 0.93 10.28 -23.44
N TYR A 6 2.19 10.66 -23.23
CA TYR A 6 3.30 9.79 -22.84
C TYR A 6 3.67 9.83 -21.34
N HIS A 7 2.78 10.32 -20.48
CA HIS A 7 3.07 10.47 -19.05
C HIS A 7 2.36 9.40 -18.22
N TRP A 8 3.15 8.50 -17.64
CA TRP A 8 2.68 7.50 -16.68
C TRP A 8 3.11 7.91 -15.28
N ILE A 9 2.15 8.04 -14.37
CA ILE A 9 2.43 8.27 -12.96
C ILE A 9 2.44 6.89 -12.28
N PHE A 10 3.61 6.49 -11.79
CA PHE A 10 3.74 5.27 -10.99
C PHE A 10 3.26 5.57 -9.56
N ILE A 11 2.10 5.02 -9.19
CA ILE A 11 1.58 5.09 -7.83
C ILE A 11 2.00 3.81 -7.11
N GLY A 12 3.02 3.91 -6.26
CA GLY A 12 3.46 2.82 -5.39
C GLY A 12 2.77 2.89 -4.02
N SER A 13 2.41 1.73 -3.47
CA SER A 13 2.00 1.59 -2.06
C SER A 13 3.07 0.81 -1.31
N ASN A 14 3.41 1.22 -0.09
CA ASN A 14 4.22 0.38 0.78
C ASN A 14 3.30 -0.67 1.41
N ALA A 15 3.51 -1.94 1.06
CA ALA A 15 2.85 -3.05 1.72
C ALA A 15 3.83 -3.71 2.67
N TYR A 16 3.46 -3.79 3.95
CA TYR A 16 4.22 -4.54 4.95
C TYR A 16 3.30 -5.54 5.64
N ASP A 17 3.83 -6.75 5.73
CA ASP A 17 3.18 -7.89 6.36
C ASP A 17 3.79 -8.07 7.75
N GLU A 18 2.97 -8.00 8.78
CA GLU A 18 3.37 -8.10 10.18
C GLU A 18 2.64 -9.25 10.87
N TYR A 19 3.37 -9.97 11.72
CA TYR A 19 2.79 -10.93 12.65
C TYR A 19 2.80 -10.33 14.05
N THR A 20 1.61 -10.10 14.60
CA THR A 20 1.47 -9.55 15.95
C THR A 20 0.90 -10.61 16.87
N PHE A 21 1.59 -10.93 17.96
CA PHE A 21 1.02 -11.76 19.02
C PHE A 21 -0.02 -10.94 19.80
N VAL A 22 -1.25 -11.46 19.91
CA VAL A 22 -2.35 -10.83 20.62
C VAL A 22 -2.61 -11.58 21.93
N PRO A 23 -2.16 -11.05 23.09
CA PRO A 23 -2.15 -11.80 24.35
C PRO A 23 -3.55 -12.23 24.81
N TRP A 24 -4.56 -11.38 24.67
CA TRP A 24 -5.93 -11.69 25.08
C TRP A 24 -6.64 -12.70 24.17
N LEU A 25 -6.09 -12.98 22.98
CA LEU A 25 -6.54 -14.04 22.09
C LEU A 25 -5.65 -15.28 22.17
N ASN A 26 -4.53 -15.21 22.90
CA ASN A 26 -3.45 -16.21 22.93
C ASN A 26 -3.07 -16.73 21.54
N LYS A 27 -3.04 -15.82 20.55
CA LYS A 27 -2.86 -16.16 19.13
C LYS A 27 -2.02 -15.09 18.44
N THR A 28 -1.26 -15.53 17.44
CA THR A 28 -0.57 -14.64 16.51
C THR A 28 -1.52 -14.29 15.37
N VAL A 29 -1.68 -13.00 15.09
CA VAL A 29 -2.54 -12.48 14.03
C VAL A 29 -1.65 -11.93 12.92
N TYR A 30 -1.97 -12.33 11.69
CA TYR A 30 -1.38 -11.76 10.49
C TYR A 30 -2.07 -10.43 10.15
N ARG A 31 -1.28 -9.36 9.99
CA ARG A 31 -1.75 -8.05 9.55
C ARG A 31 -0.99 -7.64 8.32
N ARG A 32 -1.72 -7.39 7.23
CA ARG A 32 -1.19 -6.70 6.06
C ARG A 32 -1.62 -5.24 6.16
N THR A 33 -0.65 -4.35 6.28
CA THR A 33 -0.89 -2.92 6.22
C THR A 33 -0.45 -2.42 4.86
N VAL A 34 -1.36 -1.72 4.18
CA VAL A 34 -1.07 -1.07 2.90
C VAL A 34 -1.09 0.43 3.16
N ASP A 35 0.09 1.04 3.14
CA ASP A 35 0.21 2.48 3.20
C ASP A 35 -0.03 3.06 1.80
N LEU A 36 -1.20 3.68 1.65
CA LEU A 36 -1.60 4.34 0.41
C LEU A 36 -0.93 5.71 0.35
N ASN A 37 0.26 5.78 -0.23
CA ASN A 37 0.87 7.06 -0.60
C ASN A 37 0.08 7.69 -1.75
N ARG A 38 -0.91 8.53 -1.43
CA ARG A 38 -1.59 9.38 -2.42
C ARG A 38 -0.65 10.52 -2.80
N ILE A 39 -0.19 10.53 -4.05
CA ILE A 39 0.36 11.74 -4.65
C ILE A 39 -0.82 12.70 -4.83
N CYS A 40 -0.86 13.78 -4.06
CA CYS A 40 -1.82 14.85 -4.28
C CYS A 40 -1.39 15.61 -5.54
N ILE A 41 -2.04 15.34 -6.67
CA ILE A 41 -1.87 16.14 -7.89
C ILE A 41 -2.78 17.34 -7.70
N GLN A 42 -2.19 18.47 -7.32
CA GLN A 42 -2.86 19.75 -7.12
C GLN A 42 -2.83 20.58 -8.41
#